data_AF-A0A2Z5TL23-F1
#
_entry.id   AF-A0A2Z5TL23-F1
#
_cell.length_a   1.000
_cell.length_b   1.000
_cell.length_c   1.000
_cell.angle_alpha   90.00
_cell.angle_beta   90.00
_cell.angle_gamma   90.00
#
_symmetry.space_group_name_H-M   'P 1'
#
loop_
_entity.id
_entity.type
_entity.pdbx_description
1 polymer ?
#
loop_
_entity_poly.entity_id
_entity_poly.type
_entity_poly.pdbx_seq_one_letter_code
_entity_poly.pdbx_strand_id
1 'polypeptide(L)'
;MWEKLKAEQKEKYRTLITNFASLSEAFSQKSETDEENATFNYVAPIINSKFQETVFQRAFQAVGEDIANTSFDASVMVDSQHKYLVGIKSFGIQSGDQKVAQFKKDSQGWTEILQEIKFNAMIAPDKATADKNNQTLYLKLAKEIFLLRNQRIESSKAQIRGFASDSTVESVYHVLMPTAKGAKPQIFVGETSYLPIDVENLQIKGATSLKTPTNFAFTDGQHDYKYTAAESQLHMTFHNKEIVVDTWDVDYVEDPFYIFENLHTLSADVKENQVIDTVTWVITDKHGHVEENSGFNAFNGGAKLAKKDRLTRIQKIQEEFASQLTSEELAFVTYSLEEILLKKWSTKEEKAEMKKIRSDLMSFA
;
A
#
# COMPACT_ATOMS: atom_id res chain seq x y z
N MET A 1 -14.54 -8.24 13.62
CA MET A 1 -15.02 -8.05 12.23
C MET A 1 -15.35 -9.38 11.57
N TRP A 2 -14.44 -10.37 11.62
CA TRP A 2 -14.51 -11.67 10.95
C TRP A 2 -15.85 -12.40 11.06
N GLU A 3 -16.42 -12.44 12.26
CA GLU A 3 -17.69 -13.12 12.52
C GLU A 3 -18.86 -12.50 11.76
N LYS A 4 -18.82 -11.19 11.50
CA LYS A 4 -19.87 -10.45 10.80
C LYS A 4 -19.79 -10.61 9.28
N LEU A 5 -18.62 -10.97 8.74
CA LEU A 5 -18.43 -11.14 7.30
C LEU A 5 -19.23 -12.33 6.76
N LYS A 6 -19.72 -12.20 5.53
CA LYS A 6 -20.50 -13.26 4.85
C LYS A 6 -19.63 -14.49 4.63
N ALA A 7 -20.19 -15.68 4.87
CA ALA A 7 -19.49 -16.95 4.72
C ALA A 7 -18.89 -17.14 3.31
N GLU A 8 -19.63 -16.78 2.26
CA GLU A 8 -19.17 -16.86 0.87
C GLU A 8 -17.91 -16.00 0.62
N GLN A 9 -17.86 -14.79 1.19
CA GLN A 9 -16.71 -13.89 1.04
C GLN A 9 -15.49 -14.44 1.80
N LYS A 10 -15.71 -15.00 2.99
CA LYS A 10 -14.66 -15.65 3.78
C LYS A 10 -14.07 -16.85 3.04
N GLU A 11 -14.92 -17.68 2.44
CA GLU A 11 -14.47 -18.84 1.68
C GLU A 11 -13.70 -18.44 0.42
N LYS A 12 -14.15 -17.40 -0.29
CA LYS A 12 -13.41 -16.82 -1.42
C LYS A 12 -12.05 -16.28 -1.00
N TYR A 13 -11.98 -15.56 0.13
CA TYR A 13 -10.73 -15.03 0.67
C TYR A 13 -9.78 -16.17 1.05
N ARG A 14 -10.27 -17.16 1.81
CA ARG A 14 -9.55 -18.39 2.17
C ARG A 14 -8.99 -19.07 0.93
N THR A 15 -9.83 -19.37 -0.05
CA THR A 15 -9.43 -20.07 -1.29
C THR A 15 -8.29 -19.36 -2.01
N LEU A 16 -8.39 -18.04 -2.18
CA LEU A 16 -7.36 -17.26 -2.87
C LEU A 16 -6.02 -17.26 -2.09
N ILE A 17 -6.08 -17.13 -0.77
CA ILE A 17 -4.88 -17.16 0.08
C ILE A 17 -4.26 -18.56 0.11
N THR A 18 -5.05 -19.62 0.36
CA THR A 18 -4.54 -20.98 0.45
C THR A 18 -4.02 -21.48 -0.89
N ASN A 19 -4.64 -21.09 -2.01
CA ASN A 19 -4.13 -21.44 -3.33
C ASN A 19 -2.78 -20.76 -3.62
N PHE A 20 -2.61 -19.49 -3.24
CA PHE A 20 -1.29 -18.86 -3.37
C PHE A 20 -0.27 -19.52 -2.44
N ALA A 21 -0.64 -19.78 -1.19
CA ALA A 21 0.23 -20.45 -0.22
C ALA A 21 0.55 -21.90 -0.62
N SER A 22 -0.29 -22.57 -1.41
CA SER A 22 -0.02 -23.91 -1.94
C SER A 22 1.23 -23.96 -2.83
N LEU A 23 1.63 -22.82 -3.40
CA LEU A 23 2.79 -22.67 -4.28
C LEU A 23 4.10 -22.42 -3.50
N SER A 24 4.09 -22.49 -2.17
CA SER A 24 5.24 -22.11 -1.31
C SER A 24 6.52 -22.87 -1.63
N GLU A 25 6.42 -24.10 -2.14
CA GLU A 25 7.58 -24.90 -2.51
C GLU A 25 8.38 -24.29 -3.67
N ALA A 26 7.73 -23.61 -4.63
CA ALA A 26 8.41 -22.96 -5.75
C ALA A 26 9.28 -21.77 -5.32
N PHE A 27 8.98 -21.17 -4.16
CA PHE A 27 9.71 -20.01 -3.63
C PHE A 27 10.70 -20.38 -2.53
N SER A 28 10.74 -21.65 -2.14
CA SER A 28 11.60 -22.14 -1.07
C SER A 28 12.90 -22.69 -1.64
N GLN A 29 14.05 -22.16 -1.20
CA GLN A 29 15.33 -22.77 -1.50
C GLN A 29 15.45 -24.06 -0.69
N LYS A 30 15.30 -25.22 -1.35
CA LYS A 30 15.62 -26.52 -0.75
C LYS A 30 17.13 -26.51 -0.46
N SER A 31 17.52 -26.55 0.81
CA SER A 31 18.91 -26.81 1.18
C SER A 31 19.22 -28.27 0.79
N GLU A 32 20.30 -28.50 0.05
CA GLU A 32 20.79 -29.84 -0.38
C GLU A 32 21.25 -30.75 0.77
N THR A 33 20.75 -30.55 1.98
CA THR A 33 21.19 -31.27 3.18
C THR A 33 20.03 -32.01 3.81
N ASP A 34 20.24 -33.33 3.85
CA ASP A 34 19.57 -34.35 4.66
C ASP A 34 18.38 -35.07 4.00
N GLU A 35 18.69 -35.85 2.96
CA GLU A 35 17.84 -36.95 2.47
C GLU A 35 17.67 -38.10 3.50
N GLU A 36 18.34 -38.06 4.64
CA GLU A 36 18.39 -39.19 5.59
C GLU A 36 17.32 -39.15 6.70
N ASN A 37 16.54 -38.07 6.85
CA ASN A 37 15.45 -38.03 7.84
C ASN A 37 14.10 -37.75 7.16
N ALA A 38 13.33 -38.83 6.99
CA ALA A 38 11.95 -38.84 6.46
C ALA A 38 10.91 -38.17 7.40
N THR A 39 11.28 -37.06 8.05
CA THR A 39 10.31 -36.11 8.58
C THR A 39 9.86 -35.24 7.42
N PHE A 40 8.56 -35.29 7.08
CA PHE A 40 7.92 -34.39 6.12
C PHE A 40 8.41 -32.95 6.35
N ASN A 41 9.37 -32.50 5.53
CA ASN A 41 10.06 -31.24 5.77
C ASN A 41 9.24 -30.13 5.09
N TYR A 42 8.03 -29.92 5.61
CA TYR A 42 7.11 -28.92 5.10
C TYR A 42 7.78 -27.54 5.15
N VAL A 43 7.74 -26.85 4.02
CA VAL A 43 8.12 -25.43 3.97
C VAL A 43 7.11 -24.61 4.77
N ALA A 44 7.46 -23.37 5.15
CA ALA A 44 6.48 -22.49 5.77
C ALA A 44 5.53 -21.94 4.67
N PRO A 45 4.20 -21.91 4.88
CA PRO A 45 3.29 -21.27 3.94
C PRO A 45 3.66 -19.80 3.72
N ILE A 46 3.82 -19.40 2.47
CA ILE A 46 4.19 -18.03 2.10
C ILE A 46 2.92 -17.20 1.93
N ILE A 47 2.91 -16.07 2.63
CA ILE A 47 1.88 -15.05 2.48
C ILE A 47 2.58 -13.78 1.98
N ASN A 48 2.23 -13.35 0.77
CA ASN A 48 2.68 -12.07 0.25
C ASN A 48 1.75 -10.96 0.76
N SER A 49 2.31 -9.96 1.45
CA SER A 49 1.50 -8.91 2.10
C SER A 49 0.67 -8.09 1.10
N LYS A 50 1.24 -7.73 -0.06
CA LYS A 50 0.52 -6.97 -1.10
C LYS A 50 -0.54 -7.80 -1.80
N PHE A 51 -0.28 -9.09 -2.01
CA PHE A 51 -1.29 -10.02 -2.49
C PHE A 51 -2.45 -10.14 -1.48
N GLN A 52 -2.14 -10.29 -0.19
CA GLN A 52 -3.14 -10.35 0.89
C GLN A 52 -4.04 -9.11 0.89
N GLU A 53 -3.47 -7.90 0.84
CA GLU A 53 -4.24 -6.64 0.76
C GLU A 53 -5.20 -6.64 -0.45
N THR A 54 -4.70 -7.03 -1.62
CA THR A 54 -5.49 -7.05 -2.87
C THR A 54 -6.61 -8.09 -2.82
N VAL A 55 -6.30 -9.28 -2.31
CA VAL A 55 -7.26 -10.38 -2.18
C VAL A 55 -8.32 -10.08 -1.12
N PHE A 56 -7.95 -9.41 -0.04
CA PHE A 56 -8.88 -8.91 0.98
C PHE A 56 -9.87 -7.93 0.36
N GLN A 57 -9.37 -6.93 -0.38
CA GLN A 57 -10.22 -5.97 -1.09
C GLN A 57 -11.18 -6.66 -2.07
N ARG A 58 -10.68 -7.61 -2.87
CA ARG A 58 -11.47 -8.34 -3.87
C ARG A 58 -12.51 -9.29 -3.25
N ALA A 59 -12.18 -9.94 -2.14
CA ALA A 59 -13.08 -10.91 -1.51
C ALA A 59 -14.21 -10.22 -0.74
N PHE A 60 -13.88 -9.16 -0.01
CA PHE A 60 -14.84 -8.44 0.86
C PHE A 60 -15.44 -7.20 0.22
N GLN A 61 -15.12 -6.91 -1.05
CA GLN A 61 -15.52 -5.66 -1.73
C GLN A 61 -15.07 -4.43 -0.94
N ALA A 62 -13.88 -4.52 -0.32
CA ALA A 62 -13.31 -3.46 0.47
C ALA A 62 -12.76 -2.34 -0.43
N VAL A 63 -12.77 -1.12 0.08
CA VAL A 63 -12.09 0.02 -0.56
C VAL A 63 -10.66 0.05 -0.06
N GLY A 64 -9.68 0.12 -0.96
CA GLY A 64 -8.28 0.32 -0.60
C GLY A 64 -8.04 1.73 -0.06
N GLU A 65 -7.46 1.84 1.13
CA GLU A 65 -7.17 3.10 1.81
C GLU A 65 -5.67 3.49 1.73
N ASP A 66 -4.82 2.65 1.12
CA ASP A 66 -3.37 2.86 0.96
C ASP A 66 -3.04 3.96 -0.08
N ILE A 67 -3.38 5.20 0.26
CA ILE A 67 -3.03 6.39 -0.50
C ILE A 67 -2.35 7.35 0.46
N ALA A 68 -1.05 7.57 0.25
CA ALA A 68 -0.24 8.53 0.99
C ALA A 68 -0.08 8.23 2.50
N ASN A 69 0.46 7.05 2.85
CA ASN A 69 1.02 6.76 4.18
C ASN A 69 -0.05 6.74 5.29
N THR A 70 -1.26 6.28 4.98
CA THR A 70 -2.38 6.07 5.91
C THR A 70 -2.07 4.95 6.91
N SER A 71 -2.86 4.88 7.99
CA SER A 71 -2.71 3.87 9.04
C SER A 71 -3.49 2.58 8.76
N PHE A 72 -4.38 2.61 7.75
CA PHE A 72 -5.30 1.52 7.41
C PHE A 72 -5.10 1.13 5.95
N ASP A 73 -5.20 -0.16 5.66
CA ASP A 73 -4.98 -0.72 4.33
C ASP A 73 -6.28 -0.83 3.54
N ALA A 74 -7.40 -1.07 4.23
CA ALA A 74 -8.71 -1.20 3.62
C ALA A 74 -9.85 -0.72 4.53
N SER A 75 -10.98 -0.37 3.92
CA SER A 75 -12.24 -0.12 4.60
C SER A 75 -13.33 -1.07 4.09
N VAL A 76 -14.08 -1.66 5.02
CA VAL A 76 -15.10 -2.68 4.73
C VAL A 76 -16.43 -2.27 5.35
N MET A 77 -17.47 -2.22 4.51
CA MET A 77 -18.86 -2.14 4.96
C MET A 77 -19.46 -3.53 4.94
N VAL A 78 -19.80 -4.07 6.11
CA VAL A 78 -20.44 -5.38 6.22
C VAL A 78 -21.96 -5.24 6.04
N ASP A 79 -22.54 -4.24 6.71
CA ASP A 79 -23.93 -3.83 6.58
C ASP A 79 -24.08 -2.35 6.98
N SER A 80 -25.31 -1.87 7.13
CA SER A 80 -25.60 -0.46 7.48
C SER A 80 -25.10 -0.05 8.86
N GLN A 81 -24.91 -1.00 9.78
CA GLN A 81 -24.48 -0.77 11.16
C GLN A 81 -23.01 -1.14 11.40
N HIS A 82 -22.44 -2.05 10.62
CA HIS A 82 -21.09 -2.57 10.84
C HIS A 82 -20.13 -2.09 9.74
N LYS A 83 -19.25 -1.16 10.12
CA LYS A 83 -18.23 -0.54 9.27
C LYS A 83 -16.86 -0.65 9.94
N TYR A 84 -15.86 -1.09 9.20
CA TYR A 84 -14.53 -1.37 9.72
C TYR A 84 -13.43 -0.69 8.89
N LEU A 85 -12.47 -0.09 9.58
CA LEU A 85 -11.15 0.23 9.04
C LEU A 85 -10.19 -0.89 9.42
N VAL A 86 -9.46 -1.41 8.45
CA VAL A 86 -8.70 -2.64 8.58
C VAL A 86 -7.23 -2.36 8.35
N GLY A 87 -6.41 -2.66 9.36
CA GLY A 87 -4.97 -2.80 9.23
C GLY A 87 -4.63 -4.26 8.92
N ILE A 88 -4.04 -4.53 7.76
CA ILE A 88 -3.73 -5.86 7.26
C ILE A 88 -2.26 -6.18 7.55
N LYS A 89 -1.99 -7.33 8.17
CA LYS A 89 -0.61 -7.81 8.39
C LYS A 89 -0.46 -9.30 8.10
N SER A 90 0.78 -9.70 7.83
CA SER A 90 1.20 -11.10 7.78
C SER A 90 2.53 -11.28 8.51
N PHE A 91 2.60 -12.31 9.36
CA PHE A 91 3.79 -12.70 10.13
C PHE A 91 3.56 -14.09 10.72
N GLY A 92 4.61 -14.89 10.97
CA GLY A 92 4.42 -16.26 11.46
C GLY A 92 3.71 -16.34 12.81
N ILE A 93 2.98 -17.43 13.07
CA ILE A 93 2.24 -17.61 14.34
C ILE A 93 3.17 -17.60 15.57
N GLN A 94 4.43 -17.97 15.39
CA GLN A 94 5.48 -17.94 16.42
C GLN A 94 6.30 -16.65 16.43
N SER A 95 6.01 -15.69 15.54
CA SER A 95 6.72 -14.42 15.50
C SER A 95 6.42 -13.58 16.74
N GLY A 96 7.44 -12.87 17.23
CA GLY A 96 7.31 -11.97 18.38
C GLY A 96 6.67 -10.63 18.00
N ASP A 97 7.14 -9.55 18.63
CA ASP A 97 6.62 -8.20 18.42
C ASP A 97 6.66 -7.80 16.94
N GLN A 98 5.59 -7.14 16.49
CA GLN A 98 5.42 -6.73 15.10
C GLN A 98 5.47 -5.22 14.96
N LYS A 99 6.13 -4.72 13.92
CA LYS A 99 6.22 -3.29 13.65
C LYS A 99 4.84 -2.72 13.34
N VAL A 100 4.45 -1.69 14.09
CA VAL A 100 3.18 -0.98 13.96
C VAL A 100 3.34 0.49 13.60
N ALA A 101 4.50 1.09 13.85
CA ALA A 101 4.83 2.43 13.37
C ALA A 101 6.34 2.62 13.18
N GLN A 102 6.70 3.57 12.34
CA GLN A 102 8.07 4.03 12.16
C GLN A 102 8.07 5.55 12.03
N PHE A 103 8.99 6.20 12.75
CA PHE A 103 9.08 7.66 12.81
C PHE A 103 10.34 8.15 12.09
N LYS A 104 10.29 9.39 11.56
CA LYS A 104 11.48 10.00 10.96
C LYS A 104 12.45 10.39 12.07
N LYS A 105 13.68 9.89 11.99
CA LYS A 105 14.72 9.97 13.03
C LYS A 105 15.12 11.41 13.39
N ASP A 106 15.17 12.31 12.40
CA ASP A 106 15.77 13.64 12.56
C ASP A 106 14.76 14.78 12.82
N SER A 107 13.45 14.50 12.72
CA SER A 107 12.42 15.55 12.80
C SER A 107 11.78 15.73 14.18
N GLN A 108 12.17 14.93 15.18
CA GLN A 108 11.42 14.77 16.44
C GLN A 108 12.14 15.33 17.68
N GLY A 109 13.40 15.77 17.56
CA GLY A 109 14.15 16.29 18.73
C GLY A 109 14.50 15.23 19.80
N TRP A 110 14.28 13.94 19.54
CA TRP A 110 14.51 12.85 20.50
C TRP A 110 15.99 12.57 20.80
N THR A 111 16.90 13.14 20.03
CA THR A 111 18.35 12.89 20.15
C THR A 111 18.87 13.18 21.55
N GLU A 112 18.45 14.29 22.16
CA GLU A 112 18.88 14.69 23.51
C GLU A 112 18.40 13.67 24.56
N ILE A 113 17.11 13.31 24.52
CA ILE A 113 16.51 12.31 25.41
C ILE A 113 17.24 10.96 25.28
N LEU A 114 17.52 10.53 24.05
CA LEU A 114 18.20 9.26 23.78
C LEU A 114 19.66 9.28 24.24
N GLN A 115 20.35 10.41 24.16
CA GLN A 115 21.71 10.58 24.68
C GLN A 115 21.73 10.53 26.20
N GLU A 116 20.78 11.19 26.86
CA GLU A 116 20.66 11.19 28.32
C GLU A 116 20.34 9.78 28.85
N ILE A 117 19.43 9.05 28.19
CA ILE A 117 19.13 7.64 28.51
C ILE A 117 20.40 6.77 28.47
N LYS A 118 21.23 6.95 27.43
CA LYS A 118 22.50 6.22 27.30
C LYS A 118 23.49 6.58 28.40
N PHE A 119 23.62 7.87 28.71
CA PHE A 119 24.51 8.34 29.76
C PHE A 119 24.14 7.76 31.12
N ASN A 120 22.87 7.86 31.50
CA ASN A 120 22.36 7.32 32.76
C ASN A 120 22.56 5.81 32.88
N ALA A 121 22.43 5.07 31.78
CA ALA A 121 22.70 3.63 31.76
C ALA A 121 24.19 3.29 31.83
N MET A 122 25.08 4.14 31.30
CA MET A 122 26.53 3.94 31.34
C MET A 122 27.10 4.10 32.76
N ILE A 123 26.53 5.00 33.56
CA ILE A 123 26.97 5.24 34.94
C ILE A 123 26.25 4.34 35.97
N ALA A 124 25.24 3.59 35.55
CA ALA A 124 24.47 2.72 36.43
C ALA A 124 25.18 1.36 36.64
N PRO A 125 25.16 0.80 37.86
CA PRO A 125 25.79 -0.48 38.16
C PRO A 125 25.04 -1.68 37.57
N ASP A 126 23.71 -1.56 37.41
CA ASP A 126 22.84 -2.63 36.93
C ASP A 126 21.64 -2.06 36.15
N LYS A 127 20.89 -2.97 35.50
CA LYS A 127 19.69 -2.64 34.71
C LYS A 127 18.58 -2.00 35.55
N ALA A 128 18.35 -2.46 36.78
CA ALA A 128 17.26 -1.96 37.59
C ALA A 128 17.51 -0.50 38.01
N THR A 129 18.76 -0.17 38.33
CA THR A 129 19.19 1.19 38.64
C THR A 129 19.14 2.08 37.39
N ALA A 130 19.59 1.58 36.23
CA ALA A 130 19.48 2.30 34.96
C ALA A 130 18.02 2.60 34.59
N ASP A 131 17.14 1.61 34.73
CA ASP A 131 15.71 1.73 34.44
C ASP A 131 15.03 2.73 35.37
N LYS A 132 15.38 2.73 36.66
CA LYS A 132 14.88 3.70 37.64
C LYS A 132 15.33 5.12 37.31
N ASN A 133 16.61 5.31 36.96
CA ASN A 133 17.14 6.62 36.58
C ASN A 133 16.50 7.15 35.29
N ASN A 134 16.20 6.26 34.35
CA ASN A 134 15.61 6.62 33.05
C ASN A 134 14.09 6.63 33.04
N GLN A 135 13.40 6.28 34.13
CA GLN A 135 11.95 6.10 34.15
C GLN A 135 11.20 7.34 33.62
N THR A 136 11.60 8.54 34.05
CA THR A 136 11.00 9.80 33.61
C THR A 136 11.26 10.08 32.12
N LEU A 137 12.46 9.76 31.63
CA LEU A 137 12.84 9.94 30.23
C LEU A 137 12.10 8.97 29.31
N TYR A 138 11.96 7.70 29.74
CA TYR A 138 11.15 6.70 29.04
C TYR A 138 9.69 7.12 28.98
N LEU A 139 9.13 7.63 30.08
CA LEU A 139 7.75 8.12 30.12
C LEU A 139 7.55 9.30 29.16
N LYS A 140 8.47 10.26 29.14
CA LYS A 140 8.42 11.41 28.23
C LYS A 140 8.44 10.96 26.76
N LEU A 141 9.40 10.10 26.41
CA LEU A 141 9.55 9.60 25.05
C LEU A 141 8.35 8.74 24.61
N ALA A 142 7.84 7.88 25.49
CA ALA A 142 6.65 7.08 25.22
C ALA A 142 5.42 7.97 24.93
N LYS A 143 5.21 9.03 25.73
CA LYS A 143 4.13 10.00 25.51
C LYS A 143 4.25 10.68 24.14
N GLU A 144 5.44 11.12 23.75
CA GLU A 144 5.65 11.76 22.44
C GLU A 144 5.38 10.78 21.28
N ILE A 145 5.86 9.54 21.38
CA ILE A 145 5.56 8.46 20.43
C ILE A 145 4.04 8.25 20.27
N PHE A 146 3.29 8.29 21.38
CA PHE A 146 1.85 8.06 21.38
C PHE A 146 1.08 9.17 20.72
N LEU A 147 1.42 10.42 21.05
CA LEU A 147 0.78 11.58 20.45
C LEU A 147 0.92 11.53 18.93
N LEU A 148 2.11 11.21 18.41
CA LEU A 148 2.34 11.11 16.97
C LEU A 148 1.57 9.96 16.32
N ARG A 149 1.55 8.78 16.96
CA ARG A 149 0.81 7.63 16.42
C ARG A 149 -0.68 7.91 16.41
N ASN A 150 -1.23 8.42 17.51
CA ASN A 150 -2.66 8.72 17.63
C ASN A 150 -3.07 9.84 16.66
N GLN A 151 -2.25 10.89 16.51
CA GLN A 151 -2.47 11.92 15.48
C GLN A 151 -2.49 11.33 14.07
N ARG A 152 -1.62 10.38 13.75
CA ARG A 152 -1.62 9.70 12.45
C ARG A 152 -2.88 8.86 12.24
N ILE A 153 -3.35 8.15 13.27
CA ILE A 153 -4.60 7.38 13.24
C ILE A 153 -5.78 8.32 12.97
N GLU A 154 -5.88 9.41 13.73
CA GLU A 154 -6.97 10.38 13.59
C GLU A 154 -6.92 11.11 12.23
N SER A 155 -5.73 11.49 11.75
CA SER A 155 -5.56 12.03 10.40
C SER A 155 -5.99 11.03 9.33
N SER A 156 -5.72 9.74 9.54
CA SER A 156 -6.13 8.69 8.60
C SER A 156 -7.65 8.55 8.59
N LYS A 157 -8.30 8.56 9.77
CA LYS A 157 -9.76 8.55 9.90
C LYS A 157 -10.43 9.73 9.20
N ALA A 158 -9.82 10.92 9.26
CA ALA A 158 -10.35 12.11 8.59
C ALA A 158 -10.23 12.07 7.05
N GLN A 159 -9.41 11.16 6.50
CA GLN A 159 -9.11 11.04 5.07
C GLN A 159 -9.68 9.77 4.43
N ILE A 160 -10.46 8.98 5.18
CA ILE A 160 -11.04 7.72 4.70
C ILE A 160 -11.93 7.95 3.49
N ARG A 161 -11.78 7.10 2.48
CA ARG A 161 -12.61 7.15 1.27
C ARG A 161 -13.87 6.31 1.40
N GLY A 162 -13.81 5.23 2.17
CA GLY A 162 -14.89 4.25 2.26
C GLY A 162 -16.14 4.70 3.01
N PHE A 163 -16.07 5.76 3.84
CA PHE A 163 -17.17 6.15 4.72
C PHE A 163 -17.42 7.66 4.74
N ALA A 164 -18.69 8.04 4.97
CA ALA A 164 -19.07 9.42 5.27
C ALA A 164 -18.79 9.77 6.75
N SER A 165 -18.47 11.05 7.01
CA SER A 165 -17.94 11.56 8.29
C SER A 165 -18.75 11.26 9.55
N ASP A 166 -20.05 10.98 9.42
CA ASP A 166 -20.97 10.81 10.58
C ASP A 166 -21.26 9.35 10.96
N SER A 167 -20.49 8.39 10.44
CA SER A 167 -20.71 6.98 10.74
C SER A 167 -19.82 6.45 11.87
N THR A 168 -20.39 5.64 12.75
CA THR A 168 -19.64 4.88 13.75
C THR A 168 -18.83 3.82 13.01
N VAL A 169 -17.50 3.92 13.08
CA VAL A 169 -16.57 3.05 12.37
C VAL A 169 -15.61 2.44 13.39
N GLU A 170 -15.56 1.11 13.40
CA GLU A 170 -14.61 0.36 14.23
C GLU A 170 -13.28 0.19 13.48
N SER A 171 -12.19 -0.06 14.22
CA SER A 171 -10.87 -0.27 13.64
C SER A 171 -10.28 -1.59 14.14
N VAL A 172 -9.78 -2.42 13.22
CA VAL A 172 -9.34 -3.79 13.49
C VAL A 172 -8.03 -4.10 12.78
N TYR A 173 -7.14 -4.82 13.44
CA TYR A 173 -6.05 -5.51 12.78
C TYR A 173 -6.54 -6.87 12.31
N HIS A 174 -6.43 -7.12 11.01
CA HIS A 174 -6.67 -8.43 10.40
C HIS A 174 -5.32 -9.03 10.00
N VAL A 175 -4.94 -10.14 10.61
CA VAL A 175 -3.61 -10.73 10.45
C VAL A 175 -3.69 -12.16 9.93
N LEU A 176 -2.76 -12.52 9.04
CA LEU A 176 -2.58 -13.91 8.61
C LEU A 176 -1.25 -14.44 9.11
N MET A 177 -1.32 -15.57 9.80
CA MET A 177 -0.19 -16.11 10.54
C MET A 177 0.12 -17.54 10.11
N PRO A 178 1.09 -17.77 9.21
CA PRO A 178 1.46 -19.10 8.77
C PRO A 178 2.21 -19.86 9.88
N THR A 179 2.15 -21.20 9.82
CA THR A 179 2.97 -22.10 10.64
C THR A 179 4.46 -22.00 10.28
N ALA A 180 5.32 -22.40 11.22
CA ALA A 180 6.76 -22.47 11.01
C ALA A 180 7.15 -23.66 10.13
N LYS A 181 8.35 -23.60 9.53
CA LYS A 181 8.94 -24.71 8.77
C LYS A 181 8.97 -26.00 9.62
N GLY A 182 8.62 -27.13 9.01
CA GLY A 182 8.58 -28.44 9.65
C GLY A 182 7.30 -28.75 10.45
N ALA A 183 6.38 -27.78 10.58
CA ALA A 183 5.04 -28.03 11.11
C ALA A 183 4.04 -28.32 9.99
N LYS A 184 2.86 -28.86 10.34
CA LYS A 184 1.75 -28.99 9.38
C LYS A 184 1.48 -27.62 8.73
N PRO A 185 1.43 -27.51 7.41
CA PRO A 185 1.15 -26.25 6.72
C PRO A 185 -0.25 -25.73 7.08
N GLN A 186 -0.31 -24.63 7.82
CA GLN A 186 -1.55 -23.98 8.20
C GLN A 186 -1.38 -22.46 8.23
N ILE A 187 -2.48 -21.75 8.02
CA ILE A 187 -2.56 -20.30 8.17
C ILE A 187 -3.63 -19.99 9.22
N PHE A 188 -3.25 -19.31 10.28
CA PHE A 188 -4.17 -18.80 11.29
C PHE A 188 -4.63 -17.40 10.91
N VAL A 189 -5.94 -17.18 10.95
CA VAL A 189 -6.52 -15.85 10.82
C VAL A 189 -6.65 -15.26 12.21
N GLY A 190 -6.10 -14.08 12.41
CA GLY A 190 -6.20 -13.35 13.68
C GLY A 190 -6.92 -12.02 13.53
N GLU A 191 -7.69 -11.63 14.53
CA GLU A 191 -8.23 -10.28 14.66
C GLU A 191 -8.01 -9.72 16.06
N THR A 192 -7.54 -8.47 16.13
CA THR A 192 -7.46 -7.70 17.38
C THR A 192 -7.85 -6.26 17.12
N SER A 193 -8.27 -5.56 18.17
CA SER A 193 -8.64 -4.16 18.09
C SER A 193 -7.47 -3.29 17.60
N TYR A 194 -7.75 -2.36 16.68
CA TYR A 194 -6.81 -1.33 16.26
C TYR A 194 -7.18 -0.05 17.02
N LEU A 195 -6.73 0.06 18.27
CA LEU A 195 -7.07 1.19 19.13
C LEU A 195 -5.95 2.25 19.11
N PRO A 196 -6.31 3.54 19.28
CA PRO A 196 -5.34 4.54 19.70
C PRO A 196 -4.70 4.10 21.02
N ILE A 197 -3.44 4.47 21.21
CA ILE A 197 -2.73 4.15 22.44
C ILE A 197 -3.31 4.96 23.59
N ASP A 198 -3.60 4.30 24.71
CA ASP A 198 -4.10 4.95 25.93
C ASP A 198 -2.96 5.64 26.69
N VAL A 199 -2.99 6.98 26.67
CA VAL A 199 -1.93 7.81 27.26
C VAL A 199 -2.04 7.86 28.79
N GLU A 200 -3.24 7.70 29.35
CA GLU A 200 -3.50 7.82 30.79
C GLU A 200 -3.04 6.57 31.55
N ASN A 201 -3.11 5.40 30.91
CA ASN A 201 -2.74 4.11 31.49
C ASN A 201 -1.31 3.65 31.16
N LEU A 202 -0.44 4.57 30.74
CA LEU A 202 0.93 4.28 30.32
C LEU A 202 1.81 3.82 31.49
N GLN A 203 2.37 2.62 31.37
CA GLN A 203 3.33 2.06 32.32
C GLN A 203 4.62 1.63 31.62
N ILE A 204 5.76 2.14 32.12
CA ILE A 204 7.09 1.77 31.62
C ILE A 204 7.52 0.44 32.25
N LYS A 205 7.87 -0.54 31.40
CA LYS A 205 8.45 -1.82 31.83
C LYS A 205 9.99 -1.77 31.95
N GLY A 206 10.61 -0.78 31.30
CA GLY A 206 12.05 -0.52 31.35
C GLY A 206 12.80 -0.93 30.07
N ALA A 207 14.12 -0.86 30.09
CA ALA A 207 14.96 -1.23 28.97
C ALA A 207 14.86 -2.73 28.64
N THR A 208 15.06 -3.06 27.38
CA THR A 208 15.14 -4.45 26.88
C THR A 208 16.44 -5.12 27.32
N SER A 209 17.54 -4.37 27.35
CA SER A 209 18.82 -4.82 27.89
C SER A 209 19.65 -3.63 28.36
N LEU A 210 20.57 -3.86 29.30
CA LEU A 210 21.51 -2.82 29.75
C LEU A 210 22.44 -2.33 28.62
N LYS A 211 22.76 -3.20 27.66
CA LYS A 211 23.60 -2.85 26.49
C LYS A 211 22.86 -1.98 25.48
N THR A 212 21.53 -2.01 25.48
CA THR A 212 20.66 -1.26 24.57
C THR A 212 19.60 -0.47 25.35
N PRO A 213 20.01 0.51 26.18
CA PRO A 213 19.11 1.21 27.10
C PRO A 213 18.10 2.09 26.39
N THR A 214 18.35 2.45 25.13
CA THR A 214 17.41 3.22 24.29
C THR A 214 16.27 2.38 23.72
N ASN A 215 16.36 1.05 23.81
CA ASN A 215 15.29 0.15 23.42
C ASN A 215 14.53 -0.25 24.67
N PHE A 216 13.30 0.20 24.82
CA PHE A 216 12.53 0.03 26.04
C PHE A 216 11.11 -0.44 25.75
N ALA A 217 10.52 -1.12 26.73
CA ALA A 217 9.18 -1.67 26.66
C ALA A 217 8.24 -0.91 27.60
N PHE A 218 6.98 -0.86 27.21
CA PHE A 218 5.92 -0.19 27.97
C PHE A 218 4.55 -0.75 27.55
N THR A 219 3.53 -0.48 28.34
CA THR A 219 2.15 -0.88 28.07
C THR A 219 1.22 0.29 28.32
N ASP A 220 0.09 0.32 27.63
CA ASP A 220 -1.04 1.22 27.88
C ASP A 220 -2.18 0.52 28.64
N GLY A 221 -1.92 -0.68 29.17
CA GLY A 221 -2.91 -1.56 29.81
C GLY A 221 -3.71 -2.41 28.83
N GLN A 222 -3.71 -2.09 27.54
CA GLN A 222 -4.43 -2.84 26.49
C GLN A 222 -3.47 -3.65 25.62
N HIS A 223 -2.35 -3.05 25.26
CA HIS A 223 -1.33 -3.63 24.42
C HIS A 223 0.06 -3.44 25.03
N ASP A 224 0.95 -4.35 24.65
CA ASP A 224 2.36 -4.28 24.99
C ASP A 224 3.15 -3.78 23.80
N TYR A 225 4.04 -2.83 24.08
CA TYR A 225 4.84 -2.18 23.06
C TYR A 225 6.32 -2.19 23.39
N LYS A 226 7.12 -2.08 22.33
CA LYS A 226 8.56 -1.95 22.39
C LYS A 226 9.03 -0.92 21.38
N TYR A 227 9.76 0.08 21.85
CA TYR A 227 10.41 1.05 20.99
C TYR A 227 11.87 0.67 20.73
N THR A 228 12.31 0.83 19.48
CA THR A 228 13.71 0.63 19.08
C THR A 228 14.27 1.91 18.44
N ALA A 229 15.34 2.44 19.05
CA ALA A 229 15.88 3.73 18.67
C ALA A 229 16.72 3.71 17.37
N ALA A 230 17.26 2.55 16.99
CA ALA A 230 18.14 2.44 15.82
C ALA A 230 17.42 2.86 14.52
N GLU A 231 16.19 2.36 14.34
CA GLU A 231 15.34 2.61 13.18
C GLU A 231 14.12 3.49 13.50
N SER A 232 14.03 3.99 14.73
CA SER A 232 12.90 4.74 15.26
C SER A 232 11.57 4.02 15.03
N GLN A 233 11.49 2.77 15.51
CA GLN A 233 10.34 1.90 15.27
C GLN A 233 9.60 1.59 16.56
N LEU A 234 8.28 1.51 16.41
CA LEU A 234 7.38 1.01 17.43
C LEU A 234 6.89 -0.39 17.03
N HIS A 235 7.09 -1.33 17.94
CA HIS A 235 6.62 -2.70 17.84
C HIS A 235 5.51 -2.94 18.86
N MET A 236 4.57 -3.82 18.53
CA MET A 236 3.46 -4.23 19.38
C MET A 236 3.39 -5.75 19.48
N THR A 237 3.08 -6.26 20.66
CA THR A 237 2.81 -7.68 20.88
C THR A 237 1.33 -7.96 20.59
N PHE A 238 1.07 -8.88 19.66
CA PHE A 238 -0.28 -9.22 19.20
C PHE A 238 -0.91 -10.38 19.98
N HIS A 239 -0.19 -11.00 20.91
CA HIS A 239 -0.61 -12.21 21.64
C HIS A 239 -1.21 -13.27 20.70
N ASN A 240 -0.45 -13.61 19.66
CA ASN A 240 -0.89 -14.25 18.42
C ASN A 240 -1.91 -15.40 18.57
N LYS A 241 -1.79 -16.24 19.61
CA LYS A 241 -2.68 -17.38 19.84
C LYS A 241 -4.06 -16.98 20.36
N GLU A 242 -4.15 -15.87 21.07
CA GLU A 242 -5.38 -15.38 21.70
C GLU A 242 -6.29 -14.66 20.70
N ILE A 243 -5.70 -14.13 19.63
CA ILE A 243 -6.41 -13.36 18.60
C ILE A 243 -6.92 -14.24 17.44
N VAL A 244 -6.68 -15.55 17.47
CA VAL A 244 -7.06 -16.47 16.39
C VAL A 244 -8.58 -16.60 16.31
N VAL A 245 -9.14 -16.32 15.13
CA VAL A 245 -10.57 -16.41 14.82
C VAL A 245 -10.91 -17.48 13.80
N ASP A 246 -9.91 -17.98 13.05
CA ASP A 246 -10.08 -19.06 12.06
C ASP A 246 -8.74 -19.75 11.77
N THR A 247 -8.78 -20.96 11.22
CA THR A 247 -7.59 -21.75 10.85
C THR A 247 -7.80 -22.45 9.53
N TRP A 248 -6.85 -22.27 8.61
CA TRP A 248 -6.89 -22.85 7.27
C TRP A 248 -5.74 -23.83 7.10
N ASP A 249 -6.08 -25.08 6.76
CA ASP A 249 -5.11 -26.03 6.26
C ASP A 249 -4.64 -25.61 4.85
N VAL A 250 -3.35 -25.81 4.57
CA VAL A 250 -2.75 -25.54 3.26
C VAL A 250 -2.24 -26.86 2.68
N ASP A 251 -2.83 -27.27 1.57
CA ASP A 251 -2.34 -28.42 0.82
C ASP A 251 -1.42 -27.92 -0.30
N TYR A 252 -0.16 -28.38 -0.30
CA TYR A 252 0.79 -28.03 -1.35
C TYR A 252 0.45 -28.73 -2.66
N VAL A 253 0.60 -27.99 -3.76
CA VAL A 253 0.48 -28.58 -5.09
C VAL A 253 1.69 -29.45 -5.38
N GLU A 254 1.49 -30.56 -6.08
CA GLU A 254 2.56 -31.53 -6.39
C GLU A 254 3.65 -30.92 -7.28
N ASP A 255 3.25 -30.13 -8.29
CA ASP A 255 4.16 -29.44 -9.19
C ASP A 255 3.74 -27.97 -9.38
N PRO A 256 4.27 -27.05 -8.55
CA PRO A 256 3.96 -25.63 -8.69
C PRO A 256 4.57 -25.02 -9.95
N PHE A 257 5.66 -25.58 -10.50
CA PHE A 257 6.30 -25.06 -11.71
C PHE A 257 5.44 -25.36 -12.94
N TYR A 258 4.86 -26.55 -13.02
CA TYR A 258 3.87 -26.88 -14.05
C TYR A 258 2.70 -25.88 -14.07
N ILE A 259 2.19 -25.48 -12.90
CA ILE A 259 1.14 -24.46 -12.83
C ILE A 259 1.63 -23.15 -13.45
N PHE A 260 2.81 -22.65 -13.04
CA PHE A 260 3.36 -21.40 -13.58
C PHE A 260 3.60 -21.44 -15.09
N GLU A 261 4.12 -22.54 -15.61
CA GLU A 261 4.32 -22.73 -17.05
C GLU A 261 3.00 -22.69 -17.82
N ASN A 262 1.91 -23.21 -17.23
CA ASN A 262 0.61 -23.34 -17.90
C ASN A 262 -0.40 -22.25 -17.50
N LEU A 263 -0.06 -21.26 -16.67
CA LEU A 263 -0.97 -20.17 -16.31
C LEU A 263 -1.53 -19.43 -17.54
N HIS A 264 -0.72 -19.29 -18.59
CA HIS A 264 -1.13 -18.64 -19.84
C HIS A 264 -2.22 -19.41 -20.60
N THR A 265 -2.35 -20.73 -20.38
CA THR A 265 -3.40 -21.54 -21.02
C THR A 265 -4.75 -21.38 -20.34
N LEU A 266 -4.77 -20.88 -19.09
CA LEU A 266 -5.99 -20.55 -18.34
C LEU A 266 -6.59 -19.19 -18.75
N SER A 267 -6.04 -18.55 -19.79
CA SER A 267 -6.65 -17.41 -20.45
C SER A 267 -8.01 -17.86 -20.98
N ALA A 268 -9.06 -17.67 -20.17
CA ALA A 268 -10.42 -17.63 -20.66
C ALA A 268 -10.44 -16.69 -21.85
N ASP A 269 -11.08 -17.13 -22.94
CA ASP A 269 -11.27 -16.41 -24.19
C ASP A 269 -11.16 -14.91 -23.99
N VAL A 270 -10.34 -14.27 -24.81
CA VAL A 270 -10.27 -12.80 -24.91
C VAL A 270 -11.69 -12.29 -24.84
N LYS A 271 -12.11 -11.84 -23.64
CA LYS A 271 -13.33 -11.07 -23.53
C LYS A 271 -12.95 -9.83 -24.29
N GLU A 272 -13.37 -9.75 -25.54
CA GLU A 272 -13.53 -8.48 -26.22
C GLU A 272 -14.30 -7.64 -25.21
N ASN A 273 -13.58 -6.77 -24.49
CA ASN A 273 -14.20 -5.70 -23.74
C ASN A 273 -14.76 -4.78 -24.82
N GLN A 274 -15.89 -5.18 -25.42
CA GLN A 274 -16.75 -4.27 -26.14
C GLN A 274 -17.14 -3.23 -25.11
N VAL A 275 -16.48 -2.07 -25.20
CA VAL A 275 -16.89 -0.87 -24.48
C VAL A 275 -18.32 -0.61 -24.93
N ILE A 276 -19.28 -1.01 -24.09
CA ILE A 276 -20.71 -0.97 -24.42
C ILE A 276 -21.15 0.48 -24.52
N ASP A 277 -20.63 1.34 -23.64
CA ASP A 277 -20.80 2.79 -23.66
C ASP A 277 -19.64 3.47 -22.91
N THR A 278 -19.28 4.67 -23.36
CA THR A 278 -18.40 5.58 -22.62
C THR A 278 -19.20 6.80 -22.22
N VAL A 279 -19.37 7.03 -20.92
CA VAL A 279 -20.07 8.21 -20.41
C VAL A 279 -19.03 9.24 -19.97
N THR A 280 -19.21 10.49 -20.41
CA THR A 280 -18.39 11.61 -20.00
C THR A 280 -19.23 12.76 -19.46
N TRP A 281 -18.69 13.49 -18.49
CA TRP A 281 -19.32 14.66 -17.91
C TRP A 281 -19.01 15.89 -18.76
N VAL A 282 -20.04 16.66 -19.11
CA VAL A 282 -19.85 17.93 -19.83
C VAL A 282 -19.21 18.95 -18.88
N ILE A 283 -18.04 19.46 -19.25
CA ILE A 283 -17.35 20.51 -18.52
C ILE A 283 -17.74 21.85 -19.16
N THR A 284 -18.53 22.65 -18.43
CA THR A 284 -18.96 23.98 -18.87
C THR A 284 -18.28 25.10 -18.10
N ASP A 285 -18.24 26.29 -18.70
CA ASP A 285 -17.91 27.53 -17.99
C ASP A 285 -19.02 27.93 -17.01
N LYS A 286 -18.82 29.07 -16.32
CA LYS A 286 -19.78 29.67 -15.38
C LYS A 286 -21.12 30.08 -16.03
N HIS A 287 -21.24 30.03 -17.35
CA HIS A 287 -22.42 30.39 -18.13
C HIS A 287 -23.07 29.16 -18.80
N GLY A 288 -22.56 27.95 -18.56
CA GLY A 288 -23.09 26.72 -19.16
C GLY A 288 -22.59 26.43 -20.58
N HIS A 289 -21.57 27.16 -21.07
CA HIS A 289 -21.00 26.93 -22.39
C HIS A 289 -19.79 25.99 -22.32
N VAL A 290 -19.66 25.10 -23.32
CA VAL A 290 -18.47 24.26 -23.47
C VAL A 290 -17.37 25.07 -24.15
N GLU A 291 -16.27 25.26 -23.45
CA GLU A 291 -15.11 25.99 -23.96
C GLU A 291 -14.44 25.26 -25.14
N GLU A 292 -14.17 25.98 -26.22
CA GLU A 292 -13.69 25.39 -27.49
C GLU A 292 -12.28 24.79 -27.42
N ASN A 293 -11.48 25.15 -26.41
CA ASN A 293 -10.07 24.80 -26.29
C ASN A 293 -9.69 24.28 -24.89
N SER A 294 -10.66 23.81 -24.09
CA SER A 294 -10.43 23.33 -22.71
C SER A 294 -11.12 22.00 -22.44
N GLY A 295 -10.77 21.32 -21.34
CA GLY A 295 -11.34 20.02 -20.98
C GLY A 295 -11.11 18.98 -22.09
N PHE A 296 -12.17 18.34 -22.58
CA PHE A 296 -12.12 17.41 -23.72
C PHE A 296 -11.68 18.09 -25.03
N ASN A 297 -11.92 19.39 -25.17
CA ASN A 297 -11.46 20.17 -26.31
C ASN A 297 -10.03 20.71 -26.12
N ALA A 298 -9.29 20.27 -25.09
CA ALA A 298 -7.91 20.71 -24.88
C ALA A 298 -6.99 20.36 -26.07
N PHE A 299 -7.37 19.36 -26.88
CA PHE A 299 -6.71 19.07 -28.17
C PHE A 299 -6.72 20.29 -29.11
N ASN A 300 -7.77 21.11 -29.07
CA ASN A 300 -7.87 22.33 -29.87
C ASN A 300 -6.95 23.46 -29.35
N GLY A 301 -6.44 23.32 -28.13
CA GLY A 301 -5.54 24.27 -27.50
C GLY A 301 -4.14 24.31 -28.15
N GLY A 302 -3.31 25.22 -27.61
CA GLY A 302 -1.90 25.31 -27.98
C GLY A 302 -1.07 24.21 -27.30
N ALA A 303 0.05 23.85 -27.93
CA ALA A 303 0.98 22.87 -27.37
C ALA A 303 1.60 23.36 -26.05
N LYS A 304 1.59 22.52 -25.02
CA LYS A 304 2.18 22.80 -23.70
C LYS A 304 3.70 22.59 -23.63
N LEU A 305 4.28 21.95 -24.65
CA LEU A 305 5.71 21.64 -24.71
C LEU A 305 6.54 22.89 -25.05
N ALA A 306 7.81 22.91 -24.62
CA ALA A 306 8.75 23.96 -25.00
C ALA A 306 9.00 23.94 -26.52
N LYS A 307 9.36 25.08 -27.13
CA LYS A 307 9.55 25.19 -28.59
C LYS A 307 10.65 24.26 -29.11
N LYS A 308 11.72 24.09 -28.32
CA LYS A 308 12.84 23.19 -28.62
C LYS A 308 12.38 21.73 -28.78
N ASP A 309 11.55 21.24 -27.87
CA ASP A 309 11.10 19.85 -27.88
C ASP A 309 10.10 19.58 -29.02
N ARG A 310 9.33 20.61 -29.40
CA ARG A 310 8.40 20.55 -30.54
C ARG A 310 9.15 20.37 -31.86
N LEU A 311 10.24 21.11 -32.08
CA LEU A 311 11.08 20.97 -33.28
C LEU A 311 11.65 19.56 -33.44
N THR A 312 12.22 19.01 -32.37
CA THR A 312 12.77 17.64 -32.39
C THR A 312 11.70 16.60 -32.72
N ARG A 313 10.45 16.83 -32.30
CA ARG A 313 9.35 15.90 -32.59
C ARG A 313 8.88 15.97 -34.04
N ILE A 314 8.88 17.17 -34.64
CA ILE A 314 8.59 17.33 -36.07
C ILE A 314 9.64 16.60 -36.90
N GLN A 315 10.92 16.76 -36.57
CA GLN A 315 12.04 16.07 -37.25
C GLN A 315 11.91 14.55 -37.18
N LYS A 316 11.56 14.00 -36.01
CA LYS A 316 11.33 12.55 -35.87
C LYS A 316 10.21 12.05 -36.77
N ILE A 317 9.10 12.78 -36.85
CA ILE A 317 7.97 12.42 -37.73
C ILE A 317 8.42 12.47 -39.20
N GLN A 318 9.22 13.47 -39.58
CA GLN A 318 9.76 13.54 -40.94
C GLN A 318 10.62 12.33 -41.27
N GLU A 319 11.55 11.96 -40.39
CA GLU A 319 12.45 10.82 -40.58
C GLU A 319 11.71 9.48 -40.62
N GLU A 320 10.73 9.30 -39.72
CA GLU A 320 9.94 8.07 -39.61
C GLU A 320 9.08 7.82 -40.86
N PHE A 321 8.47 8.87 -41.41
CA PHE A 321 7.56 8.77 -42.54
C PHE A 321 8.19 9.13 -43.90
N ALA A 322 9.48 9.47 -43.95
CA ALA A 322 10.18 9.84 -45.18
C ALA A 322 10.14 8.75 -46.27
N SER A 323 10.05 7.48 -45.87
CA SER A 323 9.97 6.33 -46.80
C SER A 323 8.54 5.97 -47.21
N GLN A 324 7.53 6.53 -46.53
CA GLN A 324 6.12 6.17 -46.69
C GLN A 324 5.31 7.24 -47.41
N LEU A 325 5.79 8.50 -47.39
CA LEU A 325 5.13 9.64 -48.01
C LEU A 325 5.92 10.14 -49.23
N THR A 326 5.20 10.66 -50.23
CA THR A 326 5.84 11.40 -51.32
C THR A 326 6.45 12.71 -50.80
N SER A 327 7.35 13.31 -51.58
CA SER A 327 8.00 14.56 -51.18
C SER A 327 7.01 15.72 -50.97
N GLU A 328 5.92 15.76 -51.73
CA GLU A 328 4.87 16.78 -51.60
C GLU A 328 4.03 16.58 -50.33
N GLU A 329 3.66 15.33 -50.04
CA GLU A 329 2.92 14.96 -48.83
C GLU A 329 3.72 15.21 -47.56
N LEU A 330 5.01 14.83 -47.57
CA LEU A 330 5.91 15.07 -46.45
C LEU A 330 6.10 16.58 -46.19
N ALA A 331 6.18 17.38 -47.27
CA ALA A 331 6.24 18.83 -47.16
C ALA A 331 4.95 19.42 -46.58
N PHE A 332 3.78 18.93 -47.00
CA PHE A 332 2.49 19.34 -46.44
C PHE A 332 2.36 19.01 -44.94
N VAL A 333 2.71 17.78 -44.54
CA VAL A 333 2.68 17.36 -43.12
C VAL A 333 3.64 18.22 -42.30
N THR A 334 4.85 18.44 -42.81
CA THR A 334 5.86 19.29 -42.15
C THR A 334 5.32 20.71 -41.94
N TYR A 335 4.86 21.35 -43.02
CA TYR A 335 4.36 22.71 -42.99
C TYR A 335 3.21 22.86 -41.98
N SER A 336 2.25 21.94 -42.04
CA SER A 336 1.10 21.94 -41.13
C SER A 336 1.52 21.79 -39.67
N LEU A 337 2.48 20.90 -39.37
CA LEU A 337 3.01 20.73 -38.02
C LEU A 337 3.77 21.96 -37.53
N GLU A 338 4.55 22.61 -38.39
CA GLU A 338 5.28 23.84 -38.05
C GLU A 338 4.32 24.99 -37.73
N GLU A 339 3.29 25.19 -38.57
CA GLU A 339 2.27 26.21 -38.35
C GLU A 339 1.49 25.95 -37.05
N ILE A 340 1.10 24.70 -36.76
CA ILE A 340 0.33 24.38 -35.55
C ILE A 340 1.18 24.45 -34.27
N LEU A 341 2.42 23.94 -34.32
CA LEU A 341 3.23 23.73 -33.12
C LEU A 341 4.23 24.85 -32.85
N LEU A 342 4.74 25.56 -33.85
CA LEU A 342 5.84 26.51 -33.66
C LEU A 342 5.42 27.97 -33.70
N LYS A 343 4.34 28.28 -34.44
CA LYS A 343 3.77 29.63 -34.54
C LYS A 343 2.92 29.94 -33.31
N LYS A 344 2.90 31.22 -32.93
CA LYS A 344 2.10 31.70 -31.80
C LYS A 344 0.79 32.28 -32.34
N TRP A 345 -0.32 31.62 -32.04
CA TRP A 345 -1.66 32.06 -32.40
C TRP A 345 -2.32 32.74 -31.20
N SER A 346 -2.45 34.06 -31.27
CA SER A 346 -2.82 34.91 -30.12
C SER A 346 -4.27 35.37 -30.19
N THR A 347 -4.78 35.70 -31.38
CA THR A 347 -6.17 36.19 -31.57
C THR A 347 -7.16 35.06 -31.83
N LYS A 348 -8.47 35.37 -31.82
CA LYS A 348 -9.53 34.38 -32.06
C LYS A 348 -9.54 33.96 -33.54
N GLU A 349 -9.32 34.91 -34.43
CA GLU A 349 -9.25 34.74 -35.88
C GLU A 349 -8.03 33.89 -36.27
N GLU A 350 -6.87 34.20 -35.69
CA GLU A 350 -5.64 33.40 -35.81
C GLU A 350 -5.84 31.95 -35.36
N LYS A 351 -6.53 31.74 -34.23
CA LYS A 351 -6.83 30.39 -33.74
C LYS A 351 -7.81 29.66 -34.65
N ALA A 352 -8.74 30.35 -35.31
CA ALA A 352 -9.65 29.75 -36.27
C ALA A 352 -8.90 29.25 -37.52
N GLU A 353 -7.91 30.02 -38.00
CA GLU A 353 -7.04 29.62 -39.10
C GLU A 353 -6.18 28.41 -38.74
N MET A 354 -5.56 28.40 -37.55
CA MET A 354 -4.82 27.24 -37.05
C MET A 354 -5.69 25.98 -36.96
N LYS A 355 -6.94 26.12 -36.50
CA LYS A 355 -7.90 25.01 -36.45
C LYS A 355 -8.19 24.45 -37.85
N LYS A 356 -8.25 25.31 -38.87
CA LYS A 356 -8.42 24.89 -40.27
C LYS A 356 -7.23 24.05 -40.74
N ILE A 357 -6.00 24.56 -40.56
CA ILE A 357 -4.76 23.83 -40.90
C ILE A 357 -4.71 22.47 -40.18
N ARG A 358 -5.11 22.44 -38.90
CA ARG A 358 -5.20 21.20 -38.13
C ARG A 358 -6.24 20.23 -38.69
N SER A 359 -7.41 20.72 -39.10
CA SER A 359 -8.45 19.89 -39.72
C SER A 359 -7.98 19.30 -41.04
N ASP A 360 -7.27 20.09 -41.85
CA ASP A 360 -6.71 19.65 -43.13
C ASP A 360 -5.65 18.56 -42.89
N LEU A 361 -4.76 18.73 -41.90
CA LEU A 361 -3.77 17.72 -41.51
C LEU A 361 -4.42 16.42 -40.98
N MET A 362 -5.46 16.53 -40.16
CA MET A 362 -6.19 15.37 -39.63
C MET A 362 -7.00 14.62 -40.69
N SER A 363 -7.40 15.30 -41.77
CA SER A 363 -8.11 14.65 -42.89
C SER A 363 -7.16 13.99 -43.88
N PHE A 364 -5.88 14.40 -43.84
CA PHE A 364 -4.81 13.79 -44.63
C PHE A 364 -4.29 12.50 -43.99
N ALA A 365 -4.21 12.45 -42.66
CA ALA A 365 -3.82 11.27 -41.87
C ALA A 365 -4.94 10.22 -41.83
#